data_AF-A0AA36CUI8-F1
#
_entry.id   AF-A0AA36CUI8-F1
#
_cell.length_a   1.000
_cell.length_b   1.000
_cell.length_c   1.000
_cell.angle_alpha   90.00
_cell.angle_beta   90.00
_cell.angle_gamma   90.00
#
_symmetry.space_group_name_H-M   'P 1'
#
loop_
_entity.id
_entity.type
_entity.pdbx_description
1 polymer ?
#
loop_
_entity_poly.entity_id
_entity_poly.type
_entity_poly.pdbx_seq_one_letter_code
_entity_poly.pdbx_strand_id
1 'polypeptide(L)'
;MHVLHLVLLLMLESSAIGEKIKIGLILAEPFAWIHPDCQSAPDSEKCRGNNRYRGFCVDLLQFISAAAKDFDYELKNETRVGRRHTSGEWDGALGQLFRNDTDLVIGPISITASRAASFEFTQPFLNTGISVMIKKPQRVEPGPFSFLQAFSVTTWGYIVFTYAGMIFLHVFLLYKRIKRNYGEPMRAYSEKILRTICYVFTLFVFGLYTANLSTIIQHNLNEKAAEYVDGGPVPESLDELLDGKLGIQLAVVKGDLISWNF
;
A
#
# COMPACT_ATOMS: atom_id res chain seq x y z
N MET A 1 -12.95 18.75 23.16
CA MET A 1 -14.39 18.84 23.50
C MET A 1 -15.00 20.20 23.11
N HIS A 2 -14.26 21.32 23.26
CA HIS A 2 -14.77 22.66 22.91
C HIS A 2 -15.13 22.88 21.43
N VAL A 3 -14.28 22.47 20.47
CA VAL A 3 -14.51 22.73 19.04
C VAL A 3 -15.78 22.06 18.50
N LEU A 4 -16.06 20.81 18.89
CA LEU A 4 -17.24 20.09 18.44
C LEU A 4 -18.54 20.76 18.93
N HIS A 5 -18.51 21.27 20.17
CA HIS A 5 -19.64 22.01 20.74
C HIS A 5 -19.86 23.34 20.00
N LEU A 6 -18.78 24.04 19.65
CA LEU A 6 -18.83 25.26 18.83
C LEU A 6 -19.42 25.01 17.44
N VAL A 7 -18.95 23.96 16.75
CA VAL A 7 -19.48 23.57 15.44
C VAL A 7 -20.97 23.23 15.52
N LEU A 8 -21.39 22.51 16.57
CA LEU A 8 -22.80 22.16 16.76
C LEU A 8 -23.67 23.38 17.08
N LEU A 9 -23.16 24.33 17.86
CA LEU A 9 -23.85 25.61 18.10
C LEU A 9 -24.01 26.42 16.82
N LEU A 10 -22.95 26.55 16.00
CA LEU A 10 -23.03 27.22 14.70
C LEU A 10 -24.08 26.57 13.79
N MET A 11 -24.12 25.23 13.75
CA MET A 11 -25.12 24.48 12.98
C MET A 11 -26.55 24.72 13.48
N LEU A 12 -26.76 24.74 14.79
CA LEU A 12 -28.07 24.98 15.40
C LEU A 12 -28.53 26.44 15.23
N GLU A 13 -27.61 27.40 15.33
CA GLU A 13 -27.90 28.82 15.19
C GLU A 13 -28.23 29.17 13.72
N SER A 14 -27.46 28.66 12.76
CA SER A 14 -27.80 28.76 11.33
C SER A 14 -29.16 28.15 11.01
N SER A 15 -29.48 26.97 11.56
CA SER A 15 -30.79 26.34 11.41
C SER A 15 -31.93 27.21 11.97
N ALA A 16 -31.68 27.93 13.08
CA ALA A 16 -32.67 28.83 13.69
C ALA A 16 -32.86 30.15 12.92
N ILE A 17 -31.79 30.68 12.30
CA ILE A 17 -31.78 31.97 11.59
C ILE A 17 -32.17 31.79 10.11
N GLY A 18 -32.00 30.60 9.55
CA GLY A 18 -32.26 30.30 8.13
C GLY A 18 -31.16 30.80 7.18
N GLU A 19 -29.97 31.11 7.72
CA GLU A 19 -28.81 31.51 6.92
C GLU A 19 -27.97 30.29 6.53
N LYS A 20 -27.45 30.28 5.29
CA LYS A 20 -26.64 29.16 4.78
C LYS A 20 -25.21 29.22 5.33
N ILE A 21 -24.74 28.12 5.91
CA ILE A 21 -23.35 27.99 6.37
C ILE A 21 -22.42 27.79 5.17
N LYS A 22 -21.36 28.60 5.06
CA LYS A 22 -20.35 28.46 4.01
C LYS A 22 -19.27 27.49 4.47
N ILE A 23 -19.22 26.32 3.87
CA ILE A 23 -18.26 25.27 4.21
C ILE A 23 -17.21 25.16 3.10
N GLY A 24 -15.95 25.38 3.45
CA GLY A 24 -14.79 25.11 2.60
C GLY A 24 -14.53 23.61 2.46
N LEU A 25 -14.51 23.10 1.25
CA LEU A 25 -14.29 21.70 0.91
C LEU A 25 -12.97 21.53 0.15
N ILE A 26 -12.07 20.70 0.68
CA ILE A 26 -10.79 20.42 0.02
C ILE A 26 -10.95 19.27 -0.97
N LEU A 27 -10.70 19.54 -2.25
CA LEU A 27 -10.76 18.54 -3.32
C LEU A 27 -9.54 17.62 -3.28
N ALA A 28 -9.77 16.37 -2.89
CA ALA A 28 -8.78 15.29 -2.87
C ALA A 28 -9.52 13.95 -2.96
N GLU A 29 -9.25 13.14 -3.97
CA GLU A 29 -9.82 11.80 -4.06
C GLU A 29 -9.22 10.86 -3.00
N PRO A 30 -10.01 9.98 -2.33
CA PRO A 30 -11.46 9.75 -2.44
C PRO A 30 -12.29 10.52 -1.39
N PHE A 31 -11.79 11.65 -0.89
CA PHE A 31 -12.44 12.42 0.17
C PHE A 31 -13.44 13.43 -0.37
N ALA A 32 -13.09 14.12 -1.45
CA ALA A 32 -13.98 14.99 -2.19
C ALA A 32 -13.47 15.20 -3.61
N TRP A 33 -14.36 15.07 -4.60
CA TRP A 33 -14.09 15.39 -6.00
C TRP A 33 -15.37 15.89 -6.68
N ILE A 34 -15.21 16.49 -7.85
CA ILE A 34 -16.35 16.93 -8.67
C ILE A 34 -16.73 15.76 -9.57
N HIS A 35 -18.02 15.47 -9.69
CA HIS A 35 -18.50 14.40 -10.56
C HIS A 35 -18.03 14.61 -12.01
N PRO A 36 -17.50 13.60 -12.71
CA PRO A 36 -17.01 13.74 -14.09
C PRO A 36 -18.07 14.32 -15.05
N ASP A 37 -19.33 13.90 -14.91
CA ASP A 37 -20.45 14.43 -15.69
C ASP A 37 -20.60 15.95 -15.61
N CYS A 38 -20.20 16.56 -14.48
CA CYS A 38 -20.26 18.01 -14.29
C CYS A 38 -19.16 18.78 -15.05
N GLN A 39 -18.13 18.09 -15.55
CA GLN A 39 -17.17 18.68 -16.47
C GLN A 39 -17.70 18.67 -17.91
N SER A 40 -18.45 17.64 -18.30
CA SER A 40 -19.01 17.51 -19.65
C SER A 40 -20.35 18.22 -19.85
N ALA A 41 -21.19 18.30 -18.81
CA ALA A 41 -22.54 18.86 -18.87
C ALA A 41 -22.82 19.74 -17.62
N PRO A 42 -22.24 20.96 -17.58
CA PRO A 42 -22.31 21.82 -16.39
C PRO A 42 -23.74 22.27 -16.04
N ASP A 43 -24.63 22.35 -17.03
CA ASP A 43 -26.02 22.81 -16.84
C ASP A 43 -26.98 21.73 -16.35
N SER A 44 -26.52 20.48 -16.21
CA SER A 44 -27.37 19.41 -15.72
C SER A 44 -27.84 19.68 -14.29
N GLU A 45 -29.08 19.32 -13.97
CA GLU A 45 -29.68 19.52 -12.64
C GLU A 45 -28.83 18.88 -11.53
N LYS A 46 -28.17 17.77 -11.85
CA LYS A 46 -27.24 17.05 -10.95
C LYS A 46 -25.99 17.85 -10.57
N CYS A 47 -25.62 18.86 -11.36
CA CYS A 47 -24.41 19.65 -11.18
C CYS A 47 -24.66 21.03 -10.55
N ARG A 48 -25.90 21.30 -10.15
CA ARG A 48 -26.26 22.55 -9.46
C ARG A 48 -25.98 22.47 -7.96
N GLY A 49 -25.41 23.54 -7.43
CA GLY A 49 -25.13 23.69 -5.99
C GLY A 49 -24.21 22.60 -5.45
N ASN A 50 -24.57 22.04 -4.29
CA ASN A 50 -23.76 21.04 -3.59
C ASN A 50 -23.75 19.66 -4.29
N ASN A 51 -24.70 19.38 -5.17
CA ASN A 51 -24.87 18.06 -5.80
C ASN A 51 -23.73 17.68 -6.75
N ARG A 52 -22.94 18.67 -7.20
CA ARG A 52 -21.77 18.46 -8.07
C ARG A 52 -20.60 17.77 -7.36
N TYR A 53 -20.58 17.79 -6.03
CA TYR A 53 -19.50 17.21 -5.23
C TYR A 53 -19.88 15.80 -4.76
N ARG A 54 -18.87 14.93 -4.72
CA ARG A 54 -18.97 13.56 -4.24
C ARG A 54 -17.73 13.20 -3.42
N GLY A 55 -17.88 12.23 -2.53
CA GLY A 55 -16.78 11.68 -1.75
C GLY A 55 -17.11 11.63 -0.26
N PHE A 56 -16.21 10.99 0.48
CA PHE A 56 -16.40 10.70 1.90
C PHE A 56 -16.78 11.94 2.73
N CYS A 57 -16.13 13.08 2.52
CA CYS A 57 -16.41 14.31 3.27
C CYS A 57 -17.80 14.87 2.97
N VAL A 58 -18.28 14.72 1.73
CA VAL A 58 -19.60 15.20 1.30
C VAL A 58 -20.70 14.35 1.93
N ASP A 59 -20.53 13.02 1.90
CA ASP A 59 -21.45 12.07 2.50
C ASP A 59 -21.52 12.28 4.03
N LEU A 60 -20.37 12.56 4.66
CA LEU A 60 -20.30 12.88 6.08
C LEU A 60 -21.06 14.18 6.42
N LEU A 61 -20.90 15.24 5.63
CA LEU A 61 -21.66 16.48 5.84
C LEU A 61 -23.16 16.26 5.68
N GLN A 62 -23.57 15.47 4.69
CA GLN A 62 -24.98 15.15 4.47
C GLN A 62 -25.56 14.38 5.67
N PHE A 63 -24.79 13.45 6.22
CA PHE A 63 -25.16 12.73 7.45
C PHE A 63 -25.26 13.67 8.67
N ILE A 64 -24.31 14.58 8.84
CA ILE A 64 -24.31 15.56 9.93
C ILE A 64 -25.48 16.55 9.78
N SER A 65 -25.76 17.01 8.56
CA SER A 65 -26.90 17.90 8.26
C SER A 65 -28.23 17.23 8.65
N ALA A 66 -28.44 15.98 8.24
CA ALA A 66 -29.63 15.21 8.62
C ALA A 66 -29.74 15.00 10.15
N ALA A 67 -28.62 14.83 10.84
CA ALA A 67 -28.60 14.67 12.30
C ALA A 67 -28.83 15.99 13.06
N ALA A 68 -28.46 17.13 12.47
CA ALA A 68 -28.46 18.46 13.10
C ALA A 68 -29.59 19.36 12.59
N LYS A 69 -30.81 18.82 12.43
CA LYS A 69 -32.04 19.53 12.00
C LYS A 69 -31.95 20.18 10.61
N ASP A 70 -31.37 19.48 9.64
CA ASP A 70 -31.38 19.86 8.22
C ASP A 70 -30.92 21.31 7.97
N PHE A 71 -29.80 21.72 8.55
CA PHE A 71 -29.24 23.05 8.28
C PHE A 71 -28.83 23.18 6.80
N ASP A 72 -29.05 24.36 6.22
CA ASP A 72 -28.67 24.66 4.85
C ASP A 72 -27.21 25.11 4.80
N TYR A 73 -26.46 24.63 3.81
CA TYR A 73 -25.05 24.92 3.67
C TYR A 73 -24.65 25.07 2.21
N GLU A 74 -23.57 25.81 1.95
CA GLU A 74 -22.99 26.00 0.64
C GLU A 74 -21.53 25.54 0.64
N LEU A 75 -21.19 24.65 -0.30
CA LEU A 75 -19.84 24.13 -0.46
C LEU A 75 -18.99 24.99 -1.39
N LYS A 76 -17.94 25.61 -0.83
CA LYS A 76 -16.89 26.27 -1.59
C LYS A 76 -15.71 25.33 -1.74
N ASN A 77 -15.38 24.98 -2.98
CA ASN A 77 -14.28 24.07 -3.24
C ASN A 77 -12.93 24.78 -3.25
N GLU A 78 -11.90 24.09 -2.79
CA GLU A 78 -10.53 24.53 -2.89
C GLU A 78 -9.60 23.33 -3.09
N THR A 79 -8.51 23.51 -3.84
CA THR A 79 -7.56 22.41 -4.11
C THR A 79 -6.45 22.35 -3.08
N ARG A 80 -6.12 23.49 -2.46
CA ARG A 80 -5.00 23.62 -1.53
C ARG A 80 -5.52 23.75 -0.11
N VAL A 81 -4.98 22.93 0.81
CA VAL A 81 -5.31 23.03 2.25
C VAL A 81 -5.02 24.43 2.79
N GLY A 82 -3.82 24.94 2.48
CA GLY A 82 -3.36 26.24 2.94
C GLY A 82 -2.08 26.19 3.76
N ARG A 83 -1.24 27.20 3.56
CA ARG A 83 0.03 27.46 4.22
C ARG A 83 0.08 28.92 4.64
N ARG A 84 0.82 29.17 5.73
CA ARG A 84 1.09 30.51 6.20
C ARG A 84 2.25 31.11 5.41
N HIS A 85 2.02 32.26 4.79
CA HIS A 85 3.06 33.08 4.18
C HIS A 85 3.90 33.79 5.25
N THR A 86 5.10 34.21 4.88
CA THR A 86 5.98 35.02 5.75
C THR A 86 5.37 36.38 6.10
N SER A 87 4.47 36.91 5.26
CA SER A 87 3.67 38.11 5.52
C SER A 87 2.65 37.92 6.64
N GLY A 88 2.38 36.69 7.08
CA GLY A 88 1.37 36.36 8.07
C GLY A 88 0.01 35.95 7.48
N GLU A 89 -0.17 36.10 6.17
CA GLU A 89 -1.39 35.69 5.47
C GLU A 89 -1.48 34.17 5.25
N TRP A 90 -2.70 33.66 5.08
CA TRP A 90 -2.98 32.25 4.79
C TRP A 90 -3.53 32.10 3.36
N ASP A 91 -3.05 31.07 2.65
CA ASP A 91 -3.57 30.68 1.33
C ASP A 91 -4.49 29.44 1.40
N GLY A 92 -5.11 29.07 0.28
CA GLY A 92 -5.96 27.88 0.18
C GLY A 92 -7.23 27.94 1.03
N ALA A 93 -7.75 26.77 1.41
CA ALA A 93 -8.98 26.62 2.17
C ALA A 93 -8.87 27.27 3.57
N LEU A 94 -7.74 27.09 4.25
CA LEU A 94 -7.47 27.77 5.52
C LEU A 94 -7.35 29.29 5.36
N GLY A 95 -6.92 29.78 4.19
CA GLY A 95 -6.93 31.20 3.87
C GLY A 95 -8.34 31.78 3.71
N GLN A 96 -9.25 31.03 3.08
CA GLN A 96 -10.67 31.39 2.99
C GLN A 96 -11.30 31.45 4.38
N LEU A 97 -11.00 30.47 5.23
CA LEU A 97 -11.41 30.47 6.63
C LEU A 97 -10.86 31.68 7.39
N PHE A 98 -9.56 31.99 7.23
CA PHE A 98 -8.93 33.12 7.90
C PHE A 98 -9.49 34.49 7.50
N ARG A 99 -9.98 34.63 6.25
CA ARG A 99 -10.62 35.85 5.74
C ARG A 99 -12.12 35.91 6.00
N ASN A 100 -12.68 34.92 6.70
CA ASN A 100 -14.12 34.79 6.92
C ASN A 100 -14.93 34.63 5.61
N ASP A 101 -14.31 34.07 4.56
CA ASP A 101 -14.99 33.71 3.31
C ASP A 101 -15.83 32.42 3.47
N THR A 102 -15.47 31.61 4.47
CA THR A 102 -16.09 30.33 4.88
C THR A 102 -16.10 30.24 6.40
N ASP A 103 -17.16 29.68 6.98
CA ASP A 103 -17.33 29.55 8.44
C ASP A 103 -16.61 28.31 8.99
N LEU A 104 -16.47 27.28 8.15
CA LEU A 104 -15.87 26.00 8.49
C LEU A 104 -15.10 25.46 7.29
N VAL A 105 -14.02 24.71 7.53
CA VAL A 105 -13.36 23.91 6.50
C VAL A 105 -13.37 22.43 6.86
N ILE A 106 -13.66 21.56 5.88
CA ILE A 106 -13.60 20.11 6.00
C ILE A 106 -12.75 19.50 4.88
N GLY A 107 -11.92 18.54 5.25
CA GLY A 107 -11.11 17.79 4.31
C GLY A 107 -9.93 17.07 4.97
N PRO A 108 -9.04 16.45 4.17
CA PRO A 108 -7.83 15.82 4.67
C PRO A 108 -6.82 16.89 5.11
N ILE A 109 -6.91 17.33 6.36
CA ILE A 109 -6.08 18.40 6.92
C ILE A 109 -5.17 17.82 8.00
N SER A 110 -3.86 17.91 7.78
CA SER A 110 -2.87 17.55 8.80
C SER A 110 -2.83 18.64 9.88
N ILE A 111 -2.99 18.24 11.15
CA ILE A 111 -2.74 19.12 12.29
C ILE A 111 -1.23 19.34 12.40
N THR A 112 -0.78 20.57 12.21
CA THR A 112 0.61 20.97 12.47
C THR A 112 0.63 22.07 13.54
N ALA A 113 1.74 22.20 14.27
CA ALA A 113 1.88 23.25 15.29
C ALA A 113 1.65 24.67 14.72
N SER A 114 2.12 24.92 13.49
CA SER A 114 1.91 26.20 12.80
C SER A 114 0.44 26.50 12.49
N ARG A 115 -0.36 25.47 12.20
CA ARG A 115 -1.81 25.60 11.95
C ARG A 115 -2.61 25.73 13.24
N ALA A 116 -2.27 24.94 14.26
CA ALA A 116 -2.92 24.98 15.57
C ALA A 116 -2.73 26.32 16.33
N ALA A 117 -1.76 27.13 15.89
CA ALA A 117 -1.56 28.48 16.39
C ALA A 117 -2.67 29.46 15.95
N SER A 118 -3.26 29.28 14.75
CA SER A 118 -4.26 30.19 14.16
C SER A 118 -5.65 29.58 14.01
N PHE A 119 -5.75 28.25 14.05
CA PHE A 119 -7.00 27.52 13.86
C PHE A 119 -7.21 26.48 14.97
N GLU A 120 -8.46 26.18 15.24
CA GLU A 120 -8.86 25.09 16.12
C GLU A 120 -9.39 23.91 15.29
N PHE A 121 -8.96 22.70 15.65
CA PHE A 121 -9.28 21.47 14.94
C PHE A 121 -10.14 20.54 15.80
N THR A 122 -11.03 19.79 15.18
CA THR A 122 -11.74 18.69 15.84
C THR A 122 -10.80 17.51 16.11
N GLN A 123 -11.25 16.55 16.92
CA GLN A 123 -10.54 15.28 17.02
C GLN A 123 -10.47 14.60 15.63
N PRO A 124 -9.32 14.06 15.20
CA PRO A 124 -9.25 13.24 14.01
C PRO A 124 -10.26 12.10 14.10
N PHE A 125 -11.11 11.99 13.09
CA PHE A 125 -12.02 10.84 12.97
C PHE A 125 -11.43 9.74 12.08
N LEU A 126 -10.39 10.07 11.29
CA LEU A 126 -9.60 9.12 10.53
C LEU A 126 -8.13 9.28 10.94
N ASN A 127 -7.55 8.27 11.58
CA ASN A 127 -6.12 8.25 11.88
C ASN A 127 -5.40 7.53 10.74
N THR A 128 -4.67 8.28 9.91
CA THR A 128 -3.77 7.70 8.91
C THR A 128 -2.33 7.94 9.32
N GLY A 129 -1.53 6.86 9.29
CA GLY A 129 -0.09 6.90 9.48
C GLY A 129 0.66 7.08 8.17
N ILE A 130 1.95 7.41 8.26
CA ILE A 130 2.85 7.44 7.09
C ILE A 130 3.12 5.99 6.68
N SER A 131 2.95 5.67 5.40
CA SER A 131 3.28 4.37 4.83
C SER A 131 4.06 4.53 3.53
N VAL A 132 4.94 3.58 3.24
CA VAL A 132 5.73 3.56 2.01
C VAL A 132 5.07 2.64 1.00
N MET A 133 4.71 3.20 -0.16
CA MET A 133 4.20 2.42 -1.28
C MET A 133 5.36 2.06 -2.23
N ILE A 134 5.62 0.77 -2.41
CA ILE A 134 6.65 0.27 -3.32
C ILE A 134 5.98 -0.45 -4.48
N LYS A 135 6.40 -0.15 -5.71
CA LYS A 135 5.95 -0.89 -6.89
C LYS A 135 6.39 -2.34 -6.76
N LYS A 136 5.43 -3.26 -6.76
CA LYS A 136 5.72 -4.69 -6.76
C LYS A 136 6.64 -5.04 -7.94
N PRO A 137 7.77 -5.75 -7.71
CA PRO A 137 8.61 -6.20 -8.81
C PRO A 137 7.80 -7.11 -9.73
N GLN A 138 7.96 -6.96 -11.04
CA GLN A 138 7.29 -7.83 -12.00
C GLN A 138 7.81 -9.26 -11.79
N ARG A 139 6.93 -10.16 -11.35
CA ARG A 139 7.24 -11.59 -11.25
C ARG A 139 7.43 -12.10 -12.68
N VAL A 140 8.66 -12.51 -13.01
CA VAL A 140 8.89 -13.29 -14.23
C VAL A 140 8.29 -14.66 -13.97
N GLU A 141 7.25 -15.04 -14.71
CA GLU A 141 6.68 -16.39 -14.57
C GLU A 141 7.80 -17.43 -14.78
N PRO A 142 7.87 -18.47 -13.95
CA PRO A 142 8.89 -19.49 -14.09
C PRO A 142 8.73 -20.11 -15.48
N GLY A 143 9.73 -19.86 -16.34
CA GLY A 143 9.77 -20.44 -17.68
C GLY A 143 9.78 -21.98 -17.63
N PRO A 144 9.56 -22.65 -18.77
CA PRO A 144 9.45 -24.10 -18.83
C PRO A 144 10.68 -24.86 -18.29
N PHE A 145 11.83 -24.19 -18.12
CA PHE A 145 13.08 -24.73 -17.59
C PHE A 145 13.36 -24.39 -16.12
N SER A 146 12.39 -23.86 -15.36
CA SER A 146 12.57 -23.53 -13.94
C SER A 146 13.00 -24.74 -13.10
N PHE A 147 12.67 -25.97 -13.51
CA PHE A 147 13.12 -27.19 -12.85
C PHE A 147 14.66 -27.40 -12.89
N LEU A 148 15.40 -26.75 -13.80
CA LEU A 148 16.86 -26.79 -13.84
C LEU A 148 17.51 -25.90 -12.79
N GLN A 149 16.76 -24.97 -12.18
CA GLN A 149 17.25 -24.02 -11.17
C GLN A 149 17.61 -24.68 -9.84
N ALA A 150 17.24 -25.96 -9.63
CA ALA A 150 17.63 -26.71 -8.44
C ALA A 150 19.15 -26.83 -8.27
N PHE A 151 19.91 -26.73 -9.38
CA PHE A 151 21.37 -26.66 -9.38
C PHE A 151 21.87 -25.51 -10.26
N SER A 152 23.04 -24.98 -9.91
CA SER A 152 23.78 -24.03 -10.74
C SER A 152 24.23 -24.67 -12.05
N VAL A 153 24.36 -23.87 -13.11
CA VAL A 153 24.94 -24.29 -14.41
C VAL A 153 26.33 -24.91 -14.21
N THR A 154 27.13 -24.38 -13.29
CA THR A 154 28.45 -24.93 -12.96
C THR A 154 28.33 -26.35 -12.37
N THR A 155 27.37 -26.57 -11.48
CA THR A 155 27.10 -27.89 -10.89
C THR A 155 26.62 -28.88 -11.94
N TRP A 156 25.73 -28.45 -12.84
CA TRP A 156 25.33 -29.27 -14.00
C TRP A 156 26.54 -29.66 -14.85
N GLY A 157 27.47 -28.73 -15.09
CA GLY A 157 28.73 -29.01 -15.78
C GLY A 157 29.56 -30.09 -15.08
N TYR A 158 29.72 -30.01 -13.76
CA TYR A 158 30.42 -31.04 -12.98
C TYR A 158 29.70 -32.39 -13.02
N ILE A 159 28.37 -32.42 -12.97
CA ILE A 159 27.58 -33.65 -13.10
C ILE A 159 27.87 -34.29 -14.47
N VAL A 160 27.74 -33.55 -15.57
CA VAL A 160 28.00 -34.08 -16.91
C VAL A 160 29.43 -34.59 -17.06
N PHE A 161 30.41 -33.82 -16.58
CA PHE A 161 31.82 -34.20 -16.66
C PHE A 161 32.13 -35.48 -15.86
N THR A 162 31.62 -35.59 -14.63
CA THR A 162 31.82 -36.78 -13.79
C THR A 162 31.14 -38.01 -14.38
N TYR A 163 29.92 -37.90 -14.91
CA TYR A 163 29.26 -39.00 -15.61
C TYR A 163 30.02 -39.44 -16.88
N ALA A 164 30.50 -38.49 -17.68
CA ALA A 164 31.32 -38.80 -18.86
C ALA A 164 32.60 -39.55 -18.47
N GLY A 165 33.29 -39.12 -17.40
CA GLY A 165 34.46 -39.79 -16.86
C GLY A 165 34.17 -41.20 -16.35
N MET A 166 33.06 -41.39 -15.63
CA MET A 166 32.63 -42.72 -15.16
C MET A 166 32.31 -43.66 -16.32
N ILE A 167 31.59 -43.19 -17.34
CA ILE A 167 31.27 -43.98 -18.54
C ILE A 167 32.55 -44.35 -19.30
N PHE A 168 33.44 -43.39 -19.51
CA PHE A 168 34.72 -43.62 -20.18
C PHE A 168 35.55 -44.68 -19.45
N LEU A 169 35.67 -44.58 -18.12
CA LEU A 169 36.38 -45.55 -17.30
C LEU A 169 35.72 -46.94 -17.40
N HIS A 170 34.38 -47.00 -17.35
CA HIS A 170 33.65 -48.25 -17.45
C HIS A 170 33.87 -48.94 -18.81
N VAL A 171 33.71 -48.20 -19.91
CA VAL A 171 33.94 -48.70 -21.28
C VAL A 171 35.40 -49.11 -21.47
N PHE A 172 36.36 -48.34 -20.95
CA PHE A 172 37.77 -48.67 -21.03
C PHE A 172 38.12 -49.99 -20.30
N LEU A 173 37.54 -50.22 -19.12
CA LEU A 173 37.69 -51.47 -18.39
C LEU A 173 37.05 -52.65 -19.13
N LEU A 174 35.87 -52.43 -19.74
CA LEU A 174 35.21 -53.44 -20.58
C LEU A 174 36.02 -53.77 -21.85
N TYR A 175 36.55 -52.77 -22.55
CA TYR A 175 37.43 -52.98 -23.69
C TYR A 175 38.69 -53.76 -23.31
N LYS A 176 39.32 -53.41 -22.17
CA LYS A 176 40.46 -54.13 -21.60
C LYS A 176 40.13 -55.56 -21.19
N ARG A 177 38.85 -55.87 -20.88
CA ARG A 177 38.35 -57.21 -20.58
C ARG A 177 38.15 -58.02 -21.86
N ILE A 178 37.51 -57.46 -22.88
CA ILE A 178 37.27 -58.15 -24.17
C ILE A 178 38.59 -58.49 -24.89
N LYS A 179 39.55 -57.56 -24.89
CA LYS A 179 40.85 -57.76 -25.58
C LYS A 179 41.75 -58.81 -24.94
N ARG A 180 41.52 -59.21 -23.68
CA ARG A 180 42.37 -60.17 -22.95
C ARG A 180 41.57 -61.40 -22.61
N ASN A 181 41.81 -62.45 -23.39
CA ASN A 181 41.01 -63.67 -23.39
C ASN A 181 41.39 -64.64 -22.25
N TYR A 182 41.46 -64.21 -20.98
CA TYR A 182 41.61 -65.11 -19.83
C TYR A 182 40.93 -64.56 -18.56
N GLY A 183 40.14 -65.43 -17.91
CA GLY A 183 39.31 -65.14 -16.75
C GLY A 183 40.10 -64.99 -15.45
N GLU A 184 40.15 -63.76 -14.93
CA GLU A 184 40.65 -63.45 -13.59
C GLU A 184 39.51 -62.89 -12.72
N PRO A 185 39.12 -63.54 -11.61
CA PRO A 185 37.99 -63.13 -10.78
C PRO A 185 38.16 -61.74 -10.14
N MET A 186 39.42 -61.30 -9.93
CA MET A 186 39.75 -60.02 -9.31
C MET A 186 39.32 -58.80 -10.14
N ARG A 187 39.21 -58.90 -11.48
CA ARG A 187 38.71 -57.78 -12.33
C ARG A 187 37.19 -57.72 -12.44
N ALA A 188 36.51 -58.85 -12.38
CA ALA A 188 35.04 -58.87 -12.27
C ALA A 188 34.58 -58.17 -10.97
N TYR A 189 35.38 -58.29 -9.91
CA TYR A 189 35.15 -57.55 -8.66
C TYR A 189 35.32 -56.04 -8.84
N SER A 190 36.34 -55.57 -9.58
CA SER A 190 36.55 -54.14 -9.86
C SER A 190 35.41 -53.50 -10.68
N GLU A 191 34.82 -54.23 -11.63
CA GLU A 191 33.68 -53.76 -12.40
C GLU A 191 32.41 -53.65 -11.54
N LYS A 192 32.19 -54.61 -10.64
CA LYS A 192 31.10 -54.57 -9.65
C LYS A 192 31.25 -53.36 -8.72
N ILE A 193 32.45 -53.14 -8.18
CA ILE A 193 32.73 -51.98 -7.32
C ILE A 193 32.44 -50.68 -8.06
N LEU A 194 32.95 -50.52 -9.30
CA LEU A 194 32.72 -49.31 -10.08
C LEU A 194 31.24 -49.05 -10.34
N ARG A 195 30.46 -50.10 -10.69
CA ARG A 195 29.01 -49.99 -10.85
C ARG A 195 28.34 -49.57 -9.54
N THR A 196 28.69 -50.18 -8.42
CA THR A 196 28.14 -49.82 -7.10
C THR A 196 28.43 -48.36 -6.76
N ILE A 197 29.66 -47.88 -7.00
CA ILE A 197 30.04 -46.47 -6.80
C ILE A 197 29.19 -45.55 -7.69
N CYS A 198 28.99 -45.90 -8.96
CA CYS A 198 28.15 -45.11 -9.88
C CYS A 198 26.71 -45.03 -9.36
N TYR A 199 26.13 -46.16 -8.92
CA TYR A 199 24.77 -46.19 -8.38
C TYR A 199 24.63 -45.34 -7.12
N VAL A 200 25.58 -45.43 -6.19
CA VAL A 200 25.60 -44.60 -4.97
C VAL A 200 25.70 -43.12 -5.32
N PHE A 201 26.56 -42.75 -6.27
CA PHE A 201 26.69 -41.37 -6.75
C PHE A 201 25.40 -40.86 -7.41
N THR A 202 24.76 -41.66 -8.26
CA THR A 202 23.47 -41.31 -8.88
C THR A 202 22.38 -41.09 -7.84
N LEU A 203 22.28 -41.97 -6.84
CA LEU A 203 21.31 -41.85 -5.76
C LEU A 203 21.56 -40.59 -4.93
N PHE A 204 22.82 -40.28 -4.64
CA PHE A 204 23.21 -39.06 -3.93
C PHE A 204 22.83 -37.79 -4.70
N VAL A 205 23.14 -37.70 -6.00
CA VAL A 205 22.78 -36.54 -6.84
C VAL A 205 21.25 -36.38 -6.94
N PHE A 206 20.52 -37.48 -7.10
CA PHE A 206 19.06 -37.46 -7.13
C PHE A 206 18.48 -36.96 -5.79
N GLY A 207 18.99 -37.45 -4.67
CA GLY A 207 18.60 -36.99 -3.33
C GLY A 207 18.81 -35.49 -3.15
N LEU A 208 19.99 -34.97 -3.51
CA LEU A 208 20.28 -33.54 -3.45
C LEU A 208 19.37 -32.71 -4.37
N TYR A 209 19.07 -33.20 -5.57
CA TYR A 209 18.21 -32.51 -6.53
C TYR A 209 16.79 -32.36 -5.97
N THR A 210 16.21 -33.46 -5.47
CA THR A 210 14.86 -33.44 -4.90
C THR A 210 14.77 -32.55 -3.65
N ALA A 211 15.79 -32.55 -2.80
CA ALA A 211 15.86 -31.69 -1.63
C ALA A 211 15.88 -30.20 -2.02
N ASN A 212 16.76 -29.80 -2.94
CA ASN A 212 16.86 -28.42 -3.40
C ASN A 212 15.62 -27.95 -4.18
N LEU A 213 15.06 -28.82 -5.01
CA LEU A 213 13.83 -28.49 -5.74
C LEU A 213 12.66 -28.27 -4.77
N SER A 214 12.54 -29.13 -3.75
CA SER A 214 11.51 -29.00 -2.71
C SER A 214 11.64 -27.68 -1.94
N THR A 215 12.85 -27.28 -1.56
CA THR A 215 13.04 -26.01 -0.84
C THR A 215 12.70 -24.80 -1.70
N ILE A 216 13.07 -24.80 -2.98
CA ILE A 216 12.71 -23.73 -3.93
C ILE A 216 11.20 -23.65 -4.10
N ILE A 217 10.51 -24.78 -4.28
CA ILE A 217 9.06 -24.82 -4.42
C ILE A 217 8.39 -24.30 -3.14
N GLN A 218 8.83 -24.77 -1.97
CA GLN A 218 8.28 -24.32 -0.69
C GLN A 218 8.50 -22.84 -0.45
N HIS A 219 9.69 -22.30 -0.74
CA HIS A 219 9.97 -20.87 -0.66
C HIS A 219 9.02 -20.06 -1.55
N ASN A 220 8.86 -20.47 -2.81
CA ASN A 220 7.98 -19.79 -3.76
C ASN A 220 6.49 -19.87 -3.35
N LEU A 221 6.07 -20.99 -2.75
CA LEU A 221 4.71 -21.13 -2.20
C LEU A 221 4.50 -20.23 -0.98
N ASN A 222 5.48 -20.15 -0.08
CA ASN A 222 5.43 -19.28 1.09
C ASN A 222 5.41 -17.80 0.69
N GLU A 223 6.18 -17.42 -0.32
CA GLU A 223 6.17 -16.06 -0.86
C GLU A 223 4.83 -15.71 -1.52
N LYS A 224 4.19 -16.67 -2.19
CA LYS A 224 2.82 -16.50 -2.73
C LYS A 224 1.77 -16.42 -1.62
N ALA A 225 1.92 -17.20 -0.56
CA ALA A 225 1.02 -17.18 0.58
C ALA A 225 1.14 -15.87 1.39
N ALA A 226 2.36 -15.38 1.60
CA ALA A 226 2.62 -14.08 2.22
C ALA A 226 2.00 -12.93 1.42
N GLU A 227 2.09 -12.97 0.08
CA GLU A 227 1.44 -11.99 -0.78
C GLU A 227 -0.10 -11.99 -0.64
N TYR A 228 -0.72 -13.15 -0.45
CA TYR A 228 -2.16 -13.24 -0.22
C TYR A 228 -2.57 -12.62 1.13
N VAL A 229 -1.72 -12.73 2.15
CA VAL A 229 -1.94 -12.16 3.49
C VAL A 229 -1.72 -10.64 3.50
N ASP A 230 -0.71 -10.14 2.78
CA ASP A 230 -0.42 -8.71 2.63
C ASP A 230 -1.45 -7.94 1.77
N GLY A 231 -2.42 -8.64 1.17
CA GLY A 231 -3.64 -8.03 0.63
C GLY A 231 -4.63 -7.56 1.71
N GLY A 232 -4.38 -7.89 2.98
CA GLY A 232 -5.07 -7.39 4.17
C GLY A 232 -4.22 -6.34 4.92
N PRO A 233 -4.81 -5.60 5.89
CA PRO A 233 -4.17 -4.44 6.51
C PRO A 233 -2.90 -4.84 7.26
N VAL A 234 -1.81 -4.15 6.94
CA VAL A 234 -0.50 -4.23 7.64
C VAL A 234 -0.68 -3.79 9.11
N PRO A 235 -0.38 -4.63 10.12
CA PRO A 235 -0.21 -4.18 11.51
C PRO A 235 1.23 -3.67 11.70
N GLU A 236 1.45 -2.41 12.09
CA GLU A 236 1.51 -1.94 13.49
C GLU A 236 2.77 -2.49 14.18
N SER A 237 3.93 -1.81 14.24
CA SER A 237 4.11 -0.42 14.65
C SER A 237 5.47 0.20 14.26
N LEU A 238 5.44 1.50 13.96
CA LEU A 238 6.51 2.47 14.22
C LEU A 238 5.82 3.67 14.89
N ASP A 239 5.32 3.45 16.11
CA ASP A 239 4.59 4.41 16.94
C ASP A 239 5.43 5.63 17.38
N GLU A 240 6.59 5.87 16.78
CA GLU A 240 7.59 6.80 17.32
C GLU A 240 8.27 7.70 16.28
N LEU A 241 7.74 7.81 15.05
CA LEU A 241 8.41 8.63 14.03
C LEU A 241 7.51 9.43 13.10
N LEU A 242 6.50 10.12 13.62
CA LEU A 242 6.15 11.51 13.26
C LEU A 242 4.76 11.77 13.83
N ASP A 243 4.72 12.55 14.91
CA ASP A 243 3.54 13.02 15.64
C ASP A 243 2.69 14.02 14.81
N GLY A 244 2.50 13.71 13.53
CA GLY A 244 1.65 14.42 12.59
C GLY A 244 0.43 13.54 12.32
N LYS A 245 -0.62 13.70 13.13
CA LYS A 245 -1.92 13.07 12.87
C LYS A 245 -2.44 13.58 11.52
N LEU A 246 -2.26 12.78 10.45
CA LEU A 246 -2.97 12.98 9.19
C LEU A 246 -4.36 12.36 9.35
N GLY A 247 -5.37 13.19 9.18
CA GLY A 247 -6.74 12.77 9.25
C GLY A 247 -7.66 13.75 8.56
N ILE A 248 -8.88 13.30 8.28
CA ILE A 248 -9.94 14.22 7.87
C ILE A 248 -10.50 14.86 9.14
N GLN A 249 -10.64 16.19 9.11
CA GLN A 249 -11.05 16.98 10.27
C GLN A 249 -11.78 18.25 9.84
N LEU A 250 -12.42 18.86 10.83
CA LEU A 250 -13.05 20.17 10.73
C LEU A 250 -12.13 21.23 11.36
N ALA A 251 -12.01 22.40 10.73
CA ALA A 251 -11.21 23.52 11.20
C ALA A 251 -12.01 24.83 11.28
N VAL A 252 -11.82 25.60 12.36
CA VAL A 252 -12.44 26.92 12.62
C VAL A 252 -11.36 27.92 13.03
N VAL A 253 -11.53 29.23 12.77
CA VAL A 253 -10.56 30.28 13.16
C VAL A 253 -10.49 30.40 14.69
N LYS A 254 -9.26 30.49 15.21
CA LYS A 254 -9.01 30.73 16.63
C LYS A 254 -9.16 32.22 16.92
N GLY A 255 -10.26 32.63 17.55
CA GLY A 255 -10.44 34.04 17.95
C GLY A 255 -11.79 34.68 17.67
N ASP A 256 -12.76 33.99 17.07
CA ASP A 256 -14.17 34.45 17.03
C ASP A 256 -14.87 34.42 18.41
N LEU A 257 -14.08 34.23 19.47
CA LEU A 257 -14.43 34.29 20.89
C LEU A 257 -14.60 35.73 21.45
N ILE A 258 -14.83 36.76 20.62
CA ILE A 258 -15.01 38.15 21.11
C ILE A 258 -16.27 38.86 20.56
N SER A 259 -17.38 38.14 20.33
CA SER A 259 -18.67 38.83 20.18
C SER A 259 -19.86 38.22 20.92
N TRP A 260 -19.69 37.12 21.66
CA TRP A 260 -20.75 36.58 22.51
C TRP A 260 -20.34 36.66 23.98
N ASN A 261 -20.46 37.85 24.54
CA ASN A 261 -20.69 38.00 25.98
C ASN A 261 -22.15 37.62 26.25
N PHE A 262 -22.38 36.41 26.80
CA PHE A 262 -23.43 36.13 27.79
C PHE A 262 -23.04 34.90 28.61
#